data_AF-A0A3D3CQT7-F1
#
_entry.id   AF-A0A3D3CQT7-F1
#
_cell.length_a   1.000
_cell.length_b   1.000
_cell.length_c   1.000
_cell.angle_alpha   90.00
_cell.angle_beta   90.00
_cell.angle_gamma   90.00
#
_symmetry.space_group_name_H-M   'P 1'
#
loop_
_entity.id
_entity.type
_entity.pdbx_description
1 polymer ?
#
loop_
_entity_poly.entity_id
_entity_poly.type
_entity_poly.pdbx_seq_one_letter_code
_entity_poly.pdbx_strand_id
1 'polypeptide(L)'
;MARSPSAERTKTTPVDAGSGAPAQEHTHLSSFRKYTPQFLFNQRLLNIRIFNIIFITLLLLWIGADHQFRIGSPAYGWLLLIYVSVLFCGSYFIQLGFFMKSICSAQTKEQVIALGFDDGPAGGNTTRILDVLKENNLEAAFFCIGKNIRGREDQLKRILQEGHMIGNHSFSHHRFFDLFSSRKMMKDLQRMSRACFEVTGFAPRFFRPPYGVTNPNLKKAVLQGGFISIGWSIRSYDTVIRNEERLLAKILTALKPGAILLLHDTSDTTVQLLPRLLSSIQEKGFRVVRLDKMINLNPYA
;
A
#
# COMPACT_ATOMS: atom_id res chain seq x y z
N MET A 1 60.85 0.75 65.89
CA MET A 1 59.54 1.18 65.35
C MET A 1 59.83 2.25 64.30
N ALA A 2 60.15 1.85 63.05
CA ALA A 2 59.27 1.81 61.87
C ALA A 2 58.89 3.23 61.37
N ARG A 3 59.69 3.81 60.47
CA ARG A 3 59.55 3.95 58.99
C ARG A 3 58.63 5.11 58.53
N SER A 4 59.23 6.01 57.74
CA SER A 4 58.61 6.95 56.77
C SER A 4 57.79 6.22 55.68
N PRO A 5 57.23 6.86 54.60
CA PRO A 5 57.10 8.29 54.23
C PRO A 5 55.74 8.69 53.56
N SER A 6 55.61 10.00 53.22
CA SER A 6 55.01 10.63 52.00
C SER A 6 53.56 10.29 51.57
N ALA A 7 52.73 11.14 50.96
CA ALA A 7 52.89 12.34 50.13
C ALA A 7 51.55 13.13 50.19
N GLU A 8 51.54 14.46 50.32
CA GLU A 8 51.39 15.43 49.22
C GLU A 8 50.11 15.29 48.37
N ARG A 9 49.24 16.32 48.38
CA ARG A 9 48.94 17.17 47.19
C ARG A 9 47.64 17.99 47.32
N THR A 10 47.85 19.29 47.55
CA THR A 10 47.19 20.50 46.99
C THR A 10 45.68 20.59 46.67
N LYS A 11 45.10 21.63 47.31
CA LYS A 11 44.36 22.81 46.81
C LYS A 11 43.04 22.64 46.02
N THR A 12 42.08 23.36 46.58
CA THR A 12 40.66 23.57 46.25
C THR A 12 40.41 24.73 45.28
N THR A 13 39.44 24.50 44.36
CA THR A 13 38.31 25.37 43.87
C THR A 13 38.61 26.67 43.10
N PRO A 14 37.65 27.24 42.30
CA PRO A 14 36.20 26.97 42.20
C PRO A 14 35.53 26.93 40.80
N VAL A 15 34.26 26.48 40.85
CA VAL A 15 33.04 26.63 40.02
C VAL A 15 33.04 27.62 38.84
N ASP A 16 32.52 27.18 37.68
CA ASP A 16 31.60 27.99 36.88
C ASP A 16 30.60 27.13 36.08
N ALA A 17 29.37 27.64 35.96
CA ALA A 17 28.22 27.00 35.33
C ALA A 17 28.02 27.52 33.90
N GLY A 18 27.88 26.63 32.93
CA GLY A 18 27.62 26.99 31.53
C GLY A 18 26.81 25.92 30.82
N SER A 19 25.49 26.12 30.76
CA SER A 19 24.55 25.37 29.94
C SER A 19 24.74 25.73 28.45
N GLY A 20 24.94 24.72 27.62
CA GLY A 20 25.05 24.88 26.16
C GLY A 20 24.57 23.63 25.45
N ALA A 21 23.25 23.51 25.27
CA ALA A 21 22.66 22.53 24.37
C ALA A 21 22.90 22.98 22.91
N PRO A 22 23.34 22.10 21.99
CA PRO A 22 23.44 22.48 20.59
C PRO A 22 22.04 22.46 19.94
N ALA A 23 21.59 23.64 19.51
CA ALA A 23 20.46 23.80 18.64
C ALA A 23 20.72 23.09 17.30
N GLN A 24 19.92 22.08 16.97
CA GLN A 24 19.89 21.54 15.60
C GLN A 24 18.91 22.37 14.77
N GLU A 25 19.51 23.08 13.82
CA GLU A 25 18.90 23.97 12.86
C GLU A 25 18.02 23.17 11.87
N HIS A 26 16.71 23.33 11.98
CA HIS A 26 15.73 22.76 11.06
C HIS A 26 15.62 23.61 9.79
N THR A 27 16.45 23.36 8.79
CA THR A 27 16.22 23.84 7.41
C THR A 27 16.85 22.90 6.39
N HIS A 28 16.03 22.08 5.71
CA HIS A 28 16.17 21.77 4.27
C HIS A 28 15.05 20.82 3.80
N LEU A 29 13.84 21.36 3.62
CA LEU A 29 12.83 20.78 2.74
C LEU A 29 13.01 21.36 1.33
N SER A 30 14.14 21.06 0.68
CA SER A 30 14.38 21.50 -0.71
C SER A 30 15.45 20.67 -1.42
N SER A 31 15.18 19.39 -1.66
CA SER A 31 15.87 18.66 -2.73
C SER A 31 15.02 17.48 -3.21
N PHE A 32 13.89 17.80 -3.86
CA PHE A 32 13.16 16.81 -4.65
C PHE A 32 14.02 16.43 -5.87
N ARG A 33 14.89 15.44 -5.68
CA ARG A 33 15.57 14.75 -6.79
C ARG A 33 14.47 14.09 -7.61
N LYS A 34 14.31 14.55 -8.87
CA LYS A 34 13.39 13.95 -9.84
C LYS A 34 13.76 12.48 -9.98
N TYR A 35 12.94 11.61 -9.41
CA TYR A 35 13.02 10.18 -9.63
C TYR A 35 12.57 9.94 -11.08
N THR A 36 13.53 9.62 -11.95
CA THR A 36 13.24 9.19 -13.33
C THR A 36 13.07 7.68 -13.29
N PRO A 37 11.86 7.12 -13.44
CA PRO A 37 11.71 5.68 -13.48
C PRO A 37 12.31 5.16 -14.79
N GLN A 38 13.29 4.28 -14.65
CA GLN A 38 13.90 3.54 -15.74
C GLN A 38 12.80 2.73 -16.45
N PHE A 39 12.50 3.17 -17.67
CA PHE A 39 11.32 2.80 -18.43
C PHE A 39 11.59 1.50 -19.19
N LEU A 40 11.28 0.33 -18.62
CA LEU A 40 11.17 -0.91 -19.41
C LEU A 40 9.96 -1.75 -18.99
N PHE A 41 9.04 -1.86 -19.96
CA PHE A 41 8.13 -2.97 -20.29
C PHE A 41 7.24 -3.62 -19.21
N ASN A 42 5.95 -3.29 -19.30
CA ASN A 42 4.88 -4.26 -19.65
C ASN A 42 3.64 -3.45 -20.05
N GLN A 43 3.45 -3.16 -21.34
CA GLN A 43 2.34 -2.33 -21.80
C GLN A 43 1.07 -3.19 -21.86
N ARG A 44 0.22 -3.10 -20.83
CA ARG A 44 -1.20 -3.38 -21.04
C ARG A 44 -1.71 -2.35 -22.06
N LEU A 45 -2.00 -2.82 -23.27
CA LEU A 45 -2.32 -2.02 -24.46
C LEU A 45 -3.56 -1.14 -24.30
N LEU A 46 -4.46 -1.45 -23.35
CA LEU A 46 -5.70 -0.70 -23.17
C LEU A 46 -5.67 0.10 -21.86
N ASN A 47 -5.38 1.39 -21.97
CA ASN A 47 -5.61 2.39 -20.93
C ASN A 47 -6.75 3.33 -21.36
N ILE A 48 -7.26 4.15 -20.43
CA ILE A 48 -8.40 5.03 -20.72
C ILE A 48 -8.18 5.95 -21.93
N ARG A 49 -6.94 6.41 -22.19
CA ARG A 49 -6.68 7.29 -23.34
C ARG A 49 -6.90 6.54 -24.66
N ILE A 50 -6.30 5.36 -24.78
CA ILE A 50 -6.45 4.51 -25.97
C ILE A 50 -7.90 4.07 -26.14
N PHE A 51 -8.56 3.67 -25.05
CA PHE A 51 -9.98 3.31 -25.08
C PHE A 51 -10.87 4.48 -25.56
N ASN A 52 -10.66 5.68 -25.04
CA ASN A 52 -11.42 6.86 -25.47
C ASN A 52 -11.17 7.20 -26.95
N ILE A 53 -9.94 7.09 -27.44
CA ILE A 53 -9.63 7.31 -28.87
C ILE A 53 -10.38 6.30 -29.73
N ILE A 54 -10.28 5.01 -29.41
CA ILE A 54 -11.00 3.95 -30.14
C ILE A 54 -12.50 4.20 -30.11
N PHE A 55 -13.06 4.47 -28.92
CA PHE A 55 -14.49 4.69 -28.75
C PHE A 55 -14.99 5.90 -29.54
N ILE A 56 -14.28 7.04 -29.49
CA ILE A 56 -14.64 8.25 -30.25
C ILE A 56 -14.58 7.97 -31.76
N THR A 57 -13.52 7.32 -32.24
CA THR A 57 -13.40 6.95 -33.66
C THR A 57 -14.55 6.05 -34.11
N LEU A 58 -14.87 5.02 -33.33
CA LEU A 58 -16.01 4.13 -33.64
C LEU A 58 -17.35 4.87 -33.57
N LEU A 59 -17.52 5.79 -32.62
CA LEU A 59 -18.73 6.61 -32.51
C LEU A 59 -18.89 7.54 -33.72
N LEU A 60 -17.82 8.17 -34.21
CA LEU A 60 -17.87 9.02 -35.39
C LEU A 60 -18.20 8.23 -36.67
N LEU A 61 -17.60 7.04 -36.83
CA LEU A 61 -17.94 6.13 -37.94
C LEU A 61 -19.41 5.69 -37.84
N TRP A 62 -19.89 5.41 -36.63
CA TRP A 62 -21.28 5.06 -36.39
C TRP A 62 -22.24 6.18 -36.76
N ILE A 63 -21.95 7.43 -36.36
CA ILE A 63 -22.76 8.60 -36.73
C ILE A 63 -22.80 8.78 -38.25
N GLY A 64 -21.67 8.61 -38.94
CA GLY A 64 -21.61 8.65 -40.40
C GLY A 64 -22.46 7.54 -41.06
N ALA A 65 -22.41 6.33 -40.52
CA ALA A 65 -23.23 5.22 -40.99
C ALA A 65 -24.72 5.43 -40.71
N ASP A 66 -25.09 5.93 -39.54
CA ASP A 66 -26.47 6.24 -39.18
C ASP A 66 -27.08 7.31 -40.11
N HIS A 67 -26.31 8.34 -40.48
CA HIS A 67 -26.75 9.31 -41.49
C HIS A 67 -27.11 8.64 -42.83
N GLN A 68 -26.38 7.60 -43.22
CA GLN A 68 -26.61 6.88 -44.48
C GLN A 68 -27.72 5.82 -44.39
N PHE A 69 -27.82 5.11 -43.27
CA PHE A 69 -28.63 3.90 -43.12
C PHE A 69 -29.82 4.06 -42.15
N ARG A 70 -29.97 5.23 -41.49
CA ARG A 70 -31.03 5.54 -40.51
C ARG A 70 -31.15 4.49 -39.40
N ILE A 71 -30.01 4.18 -38.79
CA ILE A 71 -29.84 3.22 -37.71
C ILE A 71 -30.36 3.85 -36.41
N GLY A 72 -31.67 3.71 -36.15
CA GLY A 72 -32.41 4.44 -35.12
C GLY A 72 -31.77 4.61 -33.73
N SER A 73 -32.33 5.56 -32.96
CA SER A 73 -31.79 6.06 -31.68
C SER A 73 -31.43 5.03 -30.59
N PRO A 74 -32.03 3.82 -30.47
CA PRO A 74 -31.66 2.86 -29.43
C PRO A 74 -30.20 2.39 -29.49
N ALA A 75 -29.56 2.41 -30.66
CA ALA A 75 -28.19 1.96 -30.81
C ALA A 75 -27.18 2.83 -30.04
N TYR A 76 -27.42 4.14 -29.95
CA TYR A 76 -26.59 5.06 -29.16
C TYR A 76 -26.67 4.75 -27.66
N GLY A 77 -27.82 4.27 -27.17
CA GLY A 77 -27.98 3.78 -25.81
C GLY A 77 -27.07 2.58 -25.52
N TRP A 78 -26.98 1.64 -26.47
CA TRP A 78 -26.08 0.49 -26.34
C TRP A 78 -24.60 0.90 -26.35
N LEU A 79 -24.20 1.83 -27.23
CA LEU A 79 -22.82 2.35 -27.24
C LEU A 79 -22.46 3.02 -25.92
N LEU A 80 -23.36 3.83 -25.36
CA LEU A 80 -23.16 4.45 -24.05
C LEU A 80 -23.06 3.40 -22.93
N LEU A 81 -23.93 2.39 -22.95
CA LEU A 81 -23.90 1.31 -21.96
C LEU A 81 -22.57 0.55 -22.00
N ILE A 82 -22.08 0.20 -23.20
CA ILE A 82 -20.77 -0.43 -23.38
C ILE A 82 -19.66 0.48 -22.84
N TYR A 83 -19.68 1.76 -23.18
CA TYR A 83 -18.70 2.73 -22.70
C TYR A 83 -18.64 2.78 -21.17
N VAL A 84 -19.79 2.99 -20.52
CA VAL A 84 -19.90 3.05 -19.07
C VAL A 84 -19.49 1.72 -18.41
N SER A 85 -19.82 0.59 -19.03
CA SER A 85 -19.44 -0.74 -18.52
C SER A 85 -17.93 -0.94 -18.55
N VAL A 86 -17.26 -0.52 -19.63
CA VAL A 86 -15.79 -0.59 -19.70
C VAL A 86 -15.14 0.36 -18.69
N LEU A 87 -15.67 1.58 -18.51
CA LEU A 87 -15.18 2.50 -17.47
C LEU A 87 -15.35 1.91 -16.07
N PHE A 88 -16.49 1.29 -15.79
CA PHE A 88 -16.75 0.62 -14.52
C PHE A 88 -15.77 -0.53 -14.29
N CYS A 89 -15.59 -1.42 -15.26
CA CYS A 89 -14.63 -2.52 -15.17
C CYS A 89 -13.18 -2.01 -14.98
N GLY A 90 -12.80 -0.98 -15.75
CA GLY A 90 -11.49 -0.34 -15.63
C GLY A 90 -11.26 0.33 -14.27
N SER A 91 -12.33 0.79 -13.63
CA SER A 91 -12.31 1.37 -12.29
C SER A 91 -12.19 0.30 -11.20
N TYR A 92 -12.99 -0.75 -11.32
CA TYR A 92 -13.16 -1.79 -10.31
C TYR A 92 -12.01 -2.81 -10.26
N PHE A 93 -11.45 -3.19 -11.42
CA PHE A 93 -10.36 -4.16 -11.48
C PHE A 93 -8.99 -3.46 -11.52
N ILE A 94 -8.43 -3.19 -10.33
CA ILE A 94 -7.14 -2.51 -10.16
C ILE A 94 -5.99 -3.12 -11.00
N GLN A 95 -6.04 -4.43 -11.24
CA GLN A 95 -5.02 -5.13 -12.04
C GLN A 95 -4.97 -4.64 -13.48
N LEU A 96 -6.07 -4.12 -14.03
CA LEU A 96 -6.14 -3.61 -15.40
C LEU A 96 -5.24 -2.39 -15.61
N GLY A 97 -4.95 -1.63 -14.54
CA GLY A 97 -4.16 -0.40 -14.65
C GLY A 97 -4.80 0.65 -15.55
N PHE A 98 -6.13 0.60 -15.72
CA PHE A 98 -6.86 1.33 -16.75
C PHE A 98 -6.80 2.86 -16.57
N PHE A 99 -7.03 3.33 -15.34
CA PHE A 99 -6.90 4.74 -14.98
C PHE A 99 -5.48 5.10 -14.52
N MET A 100 -4.91 4.28 -13.63
CA MET A 100 -3.54 4.41 -13.14
C MET A 100 -2.89 3.05 -12.99
N LYS A 101 -1.57 2.99 -13.17
CA LYS A 101 -0.81 1.76 -12.93
C LYS A 101 -0.70 1.53 -11.42
N SER A 102 -1.09 0.34 -10.99
CA SER A 102 -0.85 -0.15 -9.64
C SER A 102 0.07 -1.36 -9.70
N ILE A 103 0.98 -1.48 -8.73
CA ILE A 103 1.85 -2.65 -8.62
C ILE A 103 1.04 -3.77 -7.96
N CYS A 104 0.60 -4.73 -8.78
CA CYS A 104 -0.21 -5.88 -8.33
C CYS A 104 0.61 -7.16 -8.17
N SER A 105 1.80 -7.22 -8.75
CA SER A 105 2.76 -8.32 -8.60
C SER A 105 4.17 -7.83 -8.93
N ALA A 106 5.19 -8.51 -8.43
CA ALA A 106 6.56 -8.38 -8.91
C ALA A 106 6.73 -9.11 -10.26
N GLN A 107 7.65 -8.62 -11.08
CA GLN A 107 8.07 -9.32 -12.31
C GLN A 107 9.29 -10.17 -11.96
N THR A 108 9.05 -11.42 -11.56
CA THR A 108 10.11 -12.36 -11.17
C THR A 108 9.73 -13.79 -11.52
N LYS A 109 10.75 -14.64 -11.73
CA LYS A 109 10.60 -16.09 -11.85
C LYS A 109 10.82 -16.79 -10.51
N GLU A 110 11.32 -16.09 -9.50
CA GLU A 110 11.50 -16.66 -8.17
C GLU A 110 10.13 -16.96 -7.55
N GLN A 111 10.04 -18.11 -6.86
CA GLN A 111 8.85 -18.51 -6.10
C GLN A 111 8.75 -17.68 -4.81
N VAL A 112 8.58 -16.37 -4.95
CA VAL A 112 8.39 -15.43 -3.83
C VAL A 112 7.03 -14.77 -3.91
N ILE A 113 6.43 -14.50 -2.76
CA ILE A 113 5.19 -13.73 -2.65
C ILE A 113 5.31 -12.70 -1.52
N ALA A 114 4.47 -11.67 -1.56
CA ALA A 114 4.31 -10.72 -0.46
C ALA A 114 2.92 -10.85 0.18
N LEU A 115 2.88 -10.84 1.51
CA LEU A 115 1.65 -10.74 2.29
C LEU A 115 1.35 -9.26 2.57
N GLY A 116 0.13 -8.84 2.29
CA GLY A 116 -0.37 -7.50 2.59
C GLY A 116 -1.64 -7.56 3.42
N PHE A 117 -1.65 -6.91 4.58
CA PHE A 117 -2.79 -6.80 5.49
C PHE A 117 -3.37 -5.38 5.44
N ASP A 118 -4.65 -5.26 5.12
CA ASP A 118 -5.37 -3.98 5.04
C ASP A 118 -6.22 -3.73 6.30
N ASP A 119 -6.62 -2.46 6.46
CA ASP A 119 -7.56 -1.90 7.45
C ASP A 119 -7.02 -1.58 8.85
N GLY A 120 -5.85 -2.10 9.19
CA GLY A 120 -5.24 -1.94 10.51
C GLY A 120 -4.86 -0.50 10.90
N PRO A 121 -4.28 -0.31 12.09
CA PRO A 121 -4.14 -1.29 13.16
C PRO A 121 -5.51 -1.64 13.76
N ALA A 122 -5.72 -2.91 14.12
CA ALA A 122 -7.01 -3.52 14.49
C ALA A 122 -7.00 -4.15 15.90
N GLY A 123 -6.20 -3.62 16.84
CA GLY A 123 -6.17 -4.10 18.22
C GLY A 123 -5.73 -5.56 18.29
N GLY A 124 -6.51 -6.42 18.97
CA GLY A 124 -6.13 -7.81 19.21
C GLY A 124 -5.73 -8.60 17.97
N ASN A 125 -6.35 -8.35 16.81
CA ASN A 125 -6.06 -9.11 15.60
C ASN A 125 -4.71 -8.75 14.98
N THR A 126 -4.37 -7.45 14.88
CA THR A 126 -3.04 -7.03 14.42
C THR A 126 -1.96 -7.60 15.33
N THR A 127 -2.14 -7.56 16.66
CA THR A 127 -1.19 -8.14 17.62
C THR A 127 -0.96 -9.63 17.37
N ARG A 128 -2.03 -10.42 17.21
CA ARG A 128 -1.93 -11.87 16.96
C ARG A 128 -1.27 -12.18 15.61
N ILE A 129 -1.56 -11.38 14.57
CA ILE A 129 -0.89 -11.54 13.27
C ILE A 129 0.62 -11.28 13.40
N LEU A 130 1.01 -10.23 14.13
CA LEU A 130 2.42 -9.94 14.40
C LEU A 130 3.10 -11.07 15.18
N ASP A 131 2.41 -11.66 16.17
CA ASP A 131 2.93 -12.81 16.93
C ASP A 131 3.22 -14.00 15.99
N VAL A 132 2.26 -14.37 15.14
CA VAL A 132 2.44 -15.48 14.16
C VAL A 132 3.55 -15.18 13.16
N LEU A 133 3.65 -13.96 12.64
CA LEU A 133 4.72 -13.57 11.71
C LEU A 133 6.10 -13.65 12.38
N LYS A 134 6.21 -13.20 13.63
CA LYS A 134 7.44 -13.26 14.43
C LYS A 134 7.87 -14.70 14.71
N GLU A 135 6.94 -15.57 15.12
CA GLU A 135 7.21 -16.99 15.34
C GLU A 135 7.77 -17.69 14.10
N ASN A 136 7.37 -17.24 12.91
CA ASN A 136 7.84 -17.77 11.63
C ASN A 136 9.03 -17.00 11.03
N ASN A 137 9.55 -15.97 11.71
CA ASN A 137 10.60 -15.06 11.22
C ASN A 137 10.27 -14.44 9.84
N LEU A 138 9.00 -14.06 9.64
CA LEU A 138 8.51 -13.50 8.39
C LEU A 138 8.20 -12.02 8.50
N GLU A 139 8.40 -11.31 7.40
CA GLU A 139 8.07 -9.90 7.28
C GLU A 139 6.89 -9.71 6.30
N ALA A 140 5.97 -8.78 6.62
CA ALA A 140 4.80 -8.47 5.79
C ALA A 140 4.61 -6.97 5.56
N ALA A 141 3.60 -6.61 4.78
CA ALA A 141 3.15 -5.23 4.59
C ALA A 141 1.80 -4.98 5.27
N PHE A 142 1.69 -3.87 6.00
CA PHE A 142 0.46 -3.44 6.68
C PHE A 142 -0.01 -2.12 6.08
N PHE A 143 -1.12 -2.10 5.35
CA PHE A 143 -1.74 -0.89 4.82
C PHE A 143 -2.75 -0.37 5.83
N CYS A 144 -2.33 0.62 6.63
CA CYS A 144 -3.10 1.10 7.76
C CYS A 144 -4.06 2.23 7.38
N ILE A 145 -5.21 2.28 8.07
CA ILE A 145 -6.15 3.40 8.00
C ILE A 145 -5.76 4.43 9.08
N GLY A 146 -5.57 5.68 8.66
CA GLY A 146 -5.08 6.73 9.56
C GLY A 146 -5.96 7.00 10.79
N LYS A 147 -7.29 6.90 10.68
CA LYS A 147 -8.20 7.09 11.82
C LYS A 147 -8.05 6.02 12.91
N ASN A 148 -7.50 4.86 12.56
CA ASN A 148 -7.33 3.73 13.49
C ASN A 148 -6.03 3.85 14.31
N ILE A 149 -5.13 4.78 13.95
CA ILE A 149 -3.84 4.97 14.63
C ILE A 149 -4.03 5.45 16.07
N ARG A 150 -4.99 6.36 16.30
CA ARG A 150 -5.20 6.96 17.63
C ARG A 150 -5.57 5.88 18.65
N GLY A 151 -4.77 5.76 19.70
CA GLY A 151 -4.92 4.74 20.75
C GLY A 151 -4.37 3.36 20.37
N ARG A 152 -3.65 3.24 19.26
CA ARG A 152 -2.97 2.03 18.76
C ARG A 152 -1.58 2.35 18.22
N GLU A 153 -0.97 3.41 18.76
CA GLU A 153 0.35 3.90 18.37
C GLU A 153 1.45 2.87 18.63
N ASP A 154 1.28 2.07 19.70
CA ASP A 154 2.13 0.94 20.05
C ASP A 154 2.16 -0.12 18.94
N GLN A 155 1.03 -0.41 18.31
CA GLN A 155 0.95 -1.38 17.22
C GLN A 155 1.72 -0.91 15.99
N LEU A 156 1.65 0.38 15.63
CA LEU A 156 2.44 0.95 14.53
C LEU A 156 3.95 0.84 14.81
N LYS A 157 4.37 1.17 16.03
CA LYS A 157 5.78 1.05 16.44
C LYS A 157 6.24 -0.40 16.36
N ARG A 158 5.42 -1.34 16.86
CA ARG A 158 5.70 -2.77 16.81
C ARG A 158 5.85 -3.29 15.38
N ILE A 159 4.96 -2.90 14.47
CA ILE A 159 5.03 -3.26 13.04
C ILE A 159 6.43 -2.93 12.49
N LEU A 160 6.95 -1.73 12.74
CA LEU A 160 8.26 -1.32 12.23
C LEU A 160 9.43 -1.96 13.00
N GLN A 161 9.33 -2.08 14.32
CA GLN A 161 10.36 -2.70 15.17
C GLN A 161 10.57 -4.17 14.82
N GLU A 162 9.52 -4.88 14.41
CA GLU A 162 9.57 -6.28 13.95
C GLU A 162 9.91 -6.41 12.46
N GLY A 163 10.35 -5.31 11.82
CA GLY A 163 10.90 -5.33 10.46
C GLY A 163 9.86 -5.33 9.34
N HIS A 164 8.57 -5.21 9.66
CA HIS A 164 7.51 -5.09 8.66
C HIS A 164 7.47 -3.69 8.05
N MET A 165 6.66 -3.51 7.00
CA MET A 165 6.43 -2.18 6.41
C MET A 165 5.03 -1.65 6.69
N ILE A 166 4.90 -0.33 6.79
CA ILE A 166 3.62 0.38 6.86
C ILE A 166 3.35 1.05 5.51
N GLY A 167 2.17 0.78 4.95
CA GLY A 167 1.58 1.46 3.80
C GLY A 167 0.39 2.33 4.21
N ASN A 168 0.03 3.26 3.33
CA ASN A 168 -1.12 4.14 3.47
C ASN A 168 -2.40 3.45 2.92
N HIS A 169 -3.47 3.41 3.71
CA HIS A 169 -4.78 2.92 3.27
C HIS A 169 -5.88 3.96 3.44
N SER A 170 -5.57 5.22 3.11
CA SER A 170 -6.38 6.40 3.38
C SER A 170 -6.44 6.74 4.88
N PHE A 171 -6.84 7.96 5.22
CA PHE A 171 -7.08 8.34 6.62
C PHE A 171 -8.46 7.86 7.08
N SER A 172 -9.50 8.14 6.29
CA SER A 172 -10.88 7.93 6.74
C SER A 172 -11.46 6.57 6.35
N HIS A 173 -10.98 5.97 5.27
CA HIS A 173 -11.61 4.83 4.60
C HIS A 173 -13.12 5.04 4.43
N HIS A 174 -13.49 6.24 3.96
CA HIS A 174 -14.88 6.67 3.87
C HIS A 174 -15.63 5.85 2.81
N ARG A 175 -16.91 5.50 3.06
CA ARG A 175 -17.76 4.76 2.11
C ARG A 175 -17.96 5.41 0.73
N PHE A 176 -17.59 6.69 0.61
CA PHE A 176 -17.70 7.49 -0.62
C PHE A 176 -16.32 8.02 -1.04
N PHE A 177 -15.24 7.40 -0.56
CA PHE A 177 -13.88 7.80 -0.88
C PHE A 177 -13.70 7.93 -2.40
N ASP A 178 -14.23 6.99 -3.17
CA ASP A 178 -14.09 6.95 -4.64
C ASP A 178 -14.79 8.11 -5.36
N LEU A 179 -15.75 8.76 -4.70
CA LEU A 179 -16.48 9.92 -5.23
C LEU A 179 -15.84 11.25 -4.82
N PHE A 180 -14.80 11.23 -4.01
CA PHE A 180 -14.12 12.45 -3.59
C PHE A 180 -13.39 13.12 -4.76
N SER A 181 -13.28 14.45 -4.68
CA SER A 181 -12.41 15.19 -5.57
C SER A 181 -10.95 14.82 -5.34
N SER A 182 -10.11 14.96 -6.36
CA SER A 182 -8.66 14.73 -6.26
C SER A 182 -8.01 15.48 -5.09
N ARG A 183 -8.42 16.74 -4.84
CA ARG A 183 -7.94 17.54 -3.70
C ARG A 183 -8.32 16.91 -2.36
N LYS A 184 -9.55 16.41 -2.22
CA LYS A 184 -10.02 15.78 -0.98
C LYS A 184 -9.33 14.44 -0.74
N MET A 185 -9.18 13.62 -1.78
CA MET A 185 -8.39 12.38 -1.71
C MET A 185 -6.95 12.67 -1.29
N MET A 186 -6.26 13.62 -1.93
CA MET A 186 -4.88 13.97 -1.60
C MET A 186 -4.72 14.41 -0.14
N LYS A 187 -5.61 15.28 0.37
CA LYS A 187 -5.62 15.68 1.77
C LYS A 187 -5.83 14.49 2.72
N ASP A 188 -6.70 13.56 2.36
CA ASP A 188 -6.96 12.36 3.14
C ASP A 188 -5.71 11.45 3.19
N LEU A 189 -5.03 11.23 2.05
CA LEU A 189 -3.77 10.46 2.00
C LEU A 189 -2.66 11.11 2.82
N GLN A 190 -2.44 12.42 2.64
CA GLN A 190 -1.44 13.18 3.40
C GLN A 190 -1.70 13.17 4.91
N ARG A 191 -2.98 13.19 5.31
CA ARG A 191 -3.36 13.10 6.73
C ARG A 191 -2.97 11.76 7.34
N MET A 192 -3.17 10.65 6.61
CA MET A 192 -2.71 9.33 7.08
C MET A 192 -1.18 9.30 7.20
N SER A 193 -0.45 9.76 6.17
CA SER A 193 1.01 9.74 6.22
C SER A 193 1.58 10.62 7.34
N ARG A 194 0.96 11.77 7.63
CA ARG A 194 1.32 12.62 8.77
C ARG A 194 1.09 11.93 10.10
N ALA A 195 -0.09 11.33 10.30
CA ALA A 195 -0.39 10.60 11.53
C ALA A 195 0.57 9.43 11.77
N CYS A 196 0.98 8.73 10.70
CA CYS A 196 2.01 7.69 10.79
C CYS A 196 3.37 8.28 11.17
N PHE A 197 3.78 9.38 10.53
CA PHE A 197 5.05 10.05 10.80
C PHE A 197 5.17 10.56 12.24
N GLU A 198 4.11 11.16 12.78
CA GLU A 198 4.07 11.65 14.16
C GLU A 198 4.32 10.54 15.20
N VAL A 199 3.94 9.30 14.87
CA VAL A 199 4.09 8.13 15.77
C VAL A 199 5.42 7.41 15.55
N THR A 200 5.88 7.32 14.30
CA THR A 200 6.93 6.38 13.89
C THR A 200 8.19 7.04 13.33
N GLY A 201 8.13 8.31 12.93
CA GLY A 201 9.17 8.97 12.15
C GLY A 201 9.20 8.58 10.66
N PHE A 202 8.28 7.73 10.19
CA PHE A 202 8.20 7.30 8.79
C PHE A 202 6.91 7.77 8.13
N ALA A 203 7.03 8.33 6.92
CA ALA A 203 5.90 8.78 6.11
C ALA A 203 5.67 7.83 4.92
N PRO A 204 4.63 6.97 4.95
CA PRO A 204 4.37 6.01 3.87
C PRO A 204 4.07 6.68 2.52
N ARG A 205 4.70 6.16 1.48
CA ARG A 205 4.46 6.48 0.06
C ARG A 205 3.71 5.38 -0.67
N PHE A 206 3.88 4.12 -0.25
CA PHE A 206 3.06 3.04 -0.79
C PHE A 206 1.63 3.24 -0.31
N PHE A 207 0.70 3.29 -1.26
CA PHE A 207 -0.70 3.54 -1.01
C PHE A 207 -1.53 2.43 -1.66
N ARG A 208 -2.44 1.83 -0.91
CA ARG A 208 -3.43 0.90 -1.45
C ARG A 208 -4.80 1.59 -1.49
N PRO A 209 -5.45 1.69 -2.65
CA PRO A 209 -6.78 2.29 -2.74
C PRO A 209 -7.82 1.54 -1.90
N PRO A 210 -8.63 2.25 -1.08
CA PRO A 210 -9.85 1.69 -0.51
C PRO A 210 -10.67 0.95 -1.57
N TYR A 211 -11.15 -0.24 -1.22
CA TYR A 211 -11.96 -1.10 -2.11
C TYR A 211 -11.29 -1.55 -3.42
N GLY A 212 -10.02 -1.17 -3.67
CA GLY A 212 -9.31 -1.39 -4.93
C GLY A 212 -9.79 -0.52 -6.10
N VAL A 213 -10.65 0.46 -5.86
CA VAL A 213 -11.24 1.28 -6.92
C VAL A 213 -10.24 2.34 -7.38
N THR A 214 -10.13 2.53 -8.69
CA THR A 214 -9.24 3.53 -9.28
C THR A 214 -9.98 4.43 -10.25
N ASN A 215 -9.69 5.74 -10.24
CA ASN A 215 -10.36 6.70 -11.10
C ASN A 215 -9.44 7.90 -11.41
N PRO A 216 -9.82 8.82 -12.31
CA PRO A 216 -8.98 9.95 -12.69
C PRO A 216 -8.66 10.90 -11.53
N ASN A 217 -9.59 11.08 -10.58
CA ASN A 217 -9.36 11.92 -9.40
C ASN A 217 -8.31 11.30 -8.48
N LEU A 218 -8.40 9.99 -8.24
CA LEU A 218 -7.42 9.27 -7.44
C LEU A 218 -6.04 9.28 -8.10
N LYS A 219 -5.97 9.03 -9.42
CA LYS A 219 -4.72 9.15 -10.18
C LYS A 219 -4.05 10.50 -9.96
N LYS A 220 -4.81 11.58 -10.06
CA LYS A 220 -4.29 12.94 -9.86
C LYS A 220 -3.78 13.13 -8.43
N ALA A 221 -4.53 12.67 -7.42
CA ALA A 221 -4.12 12.75 -6.01
C ALA A 221 -2.82 11.96 -5.73
N VAL A 222 -2.72 10.73 -6.23
CA VAL A 222 -1.55 9.85 -6.07
C VAL A 222 -0.31 10.47 -6.70
N LEU A 223 -0.41 10.95 -7.95
CA LEU A 223 0.72 11.57 -8.66
C LEU A 223 1.16 12.88 -8.00
N GLN A 224 0.23 13.76 -7.64
CA GLN A 224 0.57 15.04 -7.00
C GLN A 224 1.12 14.87 -5.59
N GLY A 225 0.68 13.83 -4.86
CA GLY A 225 1.18 13.51 -3.53
C GLY A 225 2.46 12.67 -3.50
N GLY A 226 2.99 12.25 -4.66
CA GLY A 226 4.20 11.42 -4.72
C GLY A 226 4.03 9.98 -4.21
N PHE A 227 2.77 9.51 -4.15
CA PHE A 227 2.42 8.16 -3.71
C PHE A 227 2.63 7.12 -4.83
N ILE A 228 2.82 5.87 -4.44
CA ILE A 228 2.95 4.72 -5.33
C ILE A 228 1.76 3.79 -5.07
N SER A 229 0.92 3.59 -6.08
CA SER A 229 -0.26 2.74 -5.97
C SER A 229 0.14 1.26 -5.93
N ILE A 230 -0.23 0.57 -4.86
CA ILE A 230 -0.06 -0.87 -4.66
C ILE A 230 -1.44 -1.54 -4.72
N GLY A 231 -1.55 -2.59 -5.53
CA GLY A 231 -2.74 -3.44 -5.59
C GLY A 231 -2.43 -4.85 -5.07
N TRP A 232 -3.05 -5.84 -5.71
CA TRP A 232 -2.86 -7.26 -5.44
C TRP A 232 -3.07 -8.08 -6.71
N SER A 233 -2.43 -9.25 -6.78
CA SER A 233 -2.70 -10.28 -7.78
C SER A 233 -3.60 -11.38 -7.23
N ILE A 234 -3.63 -11.56 -5.90
CA ILE A 234 -4.49 -12.54 -5.22
C ILE A 234 -5.39 -11.79 -4.23
N ARG A 235 -6.70 -11.81 -4.48
CA ARG A 235 -7.73 -11.37 -3.53
C ARG A 235 -8.24 -12.58 -2.76
N SER A 236 -7.98 -12.62 -1.47
CA SER A 236 -8.38 -13.75 -0.60
C SER A 236 -9.91 -13.83 -0.43
N TYR A 237 -10.57 -12.68 -0.24
CA TYR A 237 -11.96 -12.57 0.24
C TYR A 237 -12.14 -13.12 1.66
N ASP A 238 -11.11 -12.99 2.49
CA ASP A 238 -11.08 -13.35 3.92
C ASP A 238 -12.13 -12.63 4.79
N THR A 239 -12.63 -11.47 4.35
CA THR A 239 -13.73 -10.76 5.03
C THR A 239 -15.12 -11.35 4.75
N VAL A 240 -15.23 -12.23 3.73
CA VAL A 240 -16.50 -12.82 3.28
C VAL A 240 -16.50 -14.34 3.47
N ILE A 241 -15.41 -15.02 3.11
CA ILE A 241 -15.29 -16.47 3.22
C ILE A 241 -14.90 -16.82 4.65
N ARG A 242 -15.83 -17.43 5.40
CA ARG A 242 -15.59 -17.87 6.79
C ARG A 242 -15.04 -19.29 6.92
N ASN A 243 -15.18 -20.10 5.88
CA ASN A 243 -14.64 -21.46 5.87
C ASN A 243 -13.15 -21.43 5.52
N GLU A 244 -12.31 -21.81 6.48
CA GLU A 244 -10.84 -21.75 6.38
C GLU A 244 -10.29 -22.64 5.26
N GLU A 245 -10.80 -23.86 5.09
CA GLU A 245 -10.35 -24.78 4.02
C GLU A 245 -10.59 -24.19 2.63
N ARG A 246 -11.79 -23.64 2.42
CA ARG A 246 -12.15 -23.00 1.16
C ARG A 246 -11.29 -21.77 0.89
N LEU A 247 -11.03 -20.97 1.93
CA LEU A 247 -10.18 -19.79 1.81
C LEU A 247 -8.74 -20.19 1.49
N LEU A 248 -8.20 -21.18 2.20
CA LEU A 248 -6.87 -21.74 1.97
C LEU A 248 -6.73 -22.27 0.54
N ALA A 249 -7.63 -23.16 0.10
CA ALA A 249 -7.59 -23.73 -1.24
C ALA A 249 -7.65 -22.64 -2.33
N LYS A 250 -8.48 -21.61 -2.13
CA LYS A 250 -8.56 -20.46 -3.05
C LYS A 250 -7.24 -19.69 -3.13
N ILE A 251 -6.58 -19.44 -2.00
CA ILE A 251 -5.29 -18.74 -1.98
C ILE A 251 -4.22 -19.59 -2.66
N LEU A 252 -4.11 -20.87 -2.28
CA LEU A 252 -3.08 -21.79 -2.76
C LEU A 252 -3.18 -22.07 -4.26
N THR A 253 -4.39 -22.10 -4.83
CA THR A 253 -4.59 -22.27 -6.29
C THR A 253 -4.23 -21.02 -7.10
N ALA A 254 -4.17 -19.85 -6.46
CA ALA A 254 -3.82 -18.58 -7.09
C ALA A 254 -2.33 -18.21 -6.97
N LEU A 255 -1.53 -18.98 -6.23
CA LEU A 255 -0.10 -18.70 -6.03
C LEU A 255 0.66 -18.70 -7.34
N LYS A 256 1.45 -17.64 -7.54
CA LYS A 256 2.34 -17.44 -8.69
C LYS A 256 3.58 -16.65 -8.24
N PRO A 257 4.74 -16.82 -8.90
CA PRO A 257 5.92 -15.99 -8.70
C PRO A 257 5.59 -14.49 -8.67
N GLY A 258 6.09 -13.79 -7.65
CA GLY A 258 5.90 -12.36 -7.44
C GLY A 258 4.50 -11.93 -7.00
N ALA A 259 3.63 -12.86 -6.58
CA ALA A 259 2.27 -12.51 -6.20
C ALA A 259 2.22 -11.59 -4.97
N ILE A 260 1.25 -10.66 -4.97
CA ILE A 260 0.88 -9.87 -3.79
C ILE A 260 -0.48 -10.38 -3.31
N LEU A 261 -0.51 -10.97 -2.12
CA LEU A 261 -1.70 -11.50 -1.47
C LEU A 261 -2.33 -10.41 -0.58
N LEU A 262 -3.61 -10.11 -0.83
CA LEU A 262 -4.42 -9.24 0.01
C LEU A 262 -5.15 -10.05 1.09
N LEU A 263 -4.93 -9.67 2.34
CA LEU A 263 -5.61 -10.10 3.56
C LEU A 263 -6.03 -8.84 4.36
N HIS A 264 -6.85 -9.00 5.39
CA HIS A 264 -7.24 -7.93 6.30
C HIS A 264 -6.91 -8.31 7.73
N ASP A 265 -6.29 -7.40 8.49
CA ASP A 265 -6.02 -7.63 9.92
C ASP A 265 -7.24 -7.35 10.80
N THR A 266 -8.36 -6.94 10.21
CA THR A 266 -9.68 -6.89 10.84
C THR A 266 -10.44 -8.22 10.75
N SER A 267 -9.92 -9.22 10.04
CA SER A 267 -10.58 -10.52 9.84
C SER A 267 -10.10 -11.58 10.82
N ASP A 268 -11.00 -12.08 11.67
CA ASP A 268 -10.73 -13.22 12.57
C ASP A 268 -10.36 -14.49 11.79
N THR A 269 -10.99 -14.69 10.63
CA THR A 269 -10.69 -15.84 9.75
C THR A 269 -9.24 -15.76 9.24
N THR A 270 -8.72 -14.56 8.99
CA THR A 270 -7.30 -14.38 8.63
C THR A 270 -6.39 -14.75 9.79
N VAL A 271 -6.70 -14.33 11.02
CA VAL A 271 -5.90 -14.67 12.21
C VAL A 271 -5.83 -16.18 12.42
N GLN A 272 -6.97 -16.87 12.31
CA GLN A 272 -7.06 -18.32 12.50
C GLN A 272 -6.35 -19.11 11.40
N LEU A 273 -6.49 -18.67 10.14
CA LEU A 273 -5.92 -19.35 8.98
C LEU A 273 -4.39 -19.14 8.85
N LEU A 274 -3.86 -18.02 9.34
CA LEU A 274 -2.50 -17.56 9.02
C LEU A 274 -1.41 -18.62 9.29
N PRO A 275 -1.34 -19.31 10.45
CA PRO A 275 -0.29 -20.30 10.70
C PRO A 275 -0.26 -21.40 9.63
N ARG A 276 -1.42 -21.98 9.32
CA ARG A 276 -1.53 -23.04 8.31
C ARG A 276 -1.26 -22.53 6.90
N LEU A 277 -1.72 -21.31 6.59
CA LEU A 277 -1.43 -20.68 5.30
C LEU A 277 0.08 -20.54 5.08
N LEU A 278 0.83 -20.09 6.09
CA LEU A 278 2.29 -19.97 6.00
C LEU A 278 2.96 -21.31 5.74
N SER A 279 2.60 -22.36 6.49
CA SER A 279 3.11 -23.72 6.26
C SER A 279 2.81 -24.21 4.85
N SER A 280 1.57 -24.05 4.36
CA SER A 280 1.18 -24.51 3.02
C SER A 280 1.83 -23.70 1.88
N ILE A 281 2.13 -22.40 2.08
CA ILE A 281 2.89 -21.60 1.12
C ILE A 281 4.31 -22.18 0.99
N GLN A 282 4.96 -22.48 2.12
CA GLN A 282 6.31 -23.05 2.15
C GLN A 282 6.35 -24.46 1.54
N GLU A 283 5.38 -25.33 1.85
CA GLU A 283 5.24 -26.67 1.26
C GLU A 283 5.09 -26.61 -0.27
N LYS A 284 4.45 -25.56 -0.80
CA LYS A 284 4.37 -25.30 -2.25
C LYS A 284 5.65 -24.71 -2.86
N GLY A 285 6.71 -24.55 -2.07
CA GLY A 285 8.01 -24.03 -2.51
C GLY A 285 8.07 -22.51 -2.62
N PHE A 286 7.09 -21.78 -2.09
CA PHE A 286 7.09 -20.33 -2.08
C PHE A 286 7.73 -19.78 -0.81
N ARG A 287 8.48 -18.68 -0.95
CA ARG A 287 8.99 -17.88 0.18
C ARG A 287 8.20 -16.60 0.31
N VAL A 288 7.92 -16.20 1.55
CA VAL A 288 7.34 -14.88 1.83
C VAL A 288 8.46 -13.85 1.91
N VAL A 289 8.33 -12.76 1.15
CA VAL A 289 9.26 -11.64 1.13
C VAL A 289 8.48 -10.35 1.36
N ARG A 290 9.02 -9.45 2.20
CA ARG A 290 8.41 -8.15 2.42
C ARG A 290 8.25 -7.39 1.11
N LEU A 291 7.08 -6.76 0.94
CA LEU A 291 6.65 -6.18 -0.34
C LEU A 291 7.69 -5.23 -0.97
N ASP A 292 8.24 -4.28 -0.21
CA ASP A 292 9.19 -3.29 -0.70
C ASP A 292 10.51 -3.92 -1.18
N LYS A 293 10.99 -4.96 -0.48
CA LYS A 293 12.13 -5.78 -0.91
C LYS A 293 11.81 -6.55 -2.19
N MET A 294 10.62 -7.14 -2.27
CA MET A 294 10.20 -7.94 -3.44
C MET A 294 10.09 -7.10 -4.72
N ILE A 295 9.67 -5.84 -4.63
CA ILE A 295 9.51 -4.94 -5.78
C ILE A 295 10.65 -3.92 -5.95
N ASN A 296 11.65 -3.96 -5.06
CA ASN A 296 12.83 -3.09 -5.04
C ASN A 296 12.50 -1.59 -5.10
N LEU A 297 11.64 -1.11 -4.20
CA LEU A 297 11.24 0.29 -4.10
C LEU A 297 11.21 0.74 -2.63
N ASN A 298 11.59 1.99 -2.36
CA ASN A 298 11.49 2.56 -1.00
C ASN A 298 10.02 2.88 -0.65
N PRO A 299 9.47 2.34 0.45
CA PRO A 299 8.07 2.57 0.85
C PRO A 299 7.85 3.91 1.55
N TYR A 300 8.89 4.67 1.91
CA TYR A 300 8.81 5.91 2.68
C TYR A 300 9.33 7.14 1.92
N ALA A 301 8.88 8.33 2.34
CA ALA A 301 9.26 9.65 1.80
C ALA A 301 10.49 10.23 2.47
#